data_AF-A0A4R3AKC9-F1
#
_entry.id   AF-A0A4R3AKC9-F1
#
_cell.length_a   1.000
_cell.length_b   1.000
_cell.length_c   1.000
_cell.angle_alpha   90.00
_cell.angle_beta   90.00
_cell.angle_gamma   90.00
#
_symmetry.space_group_name_H-M   'P 1'
#
loop_
_entity.id
_entity.type
_entity.pdbx_description
1 polymer ?
#
loop_
_entity_poly.entity_id
_entity_poly.type
_entity_poly.pdbx_seq_one_letter_code
_entity_poly.pdbx_strand_id
1 'polypeptide(L)'
;MRILAELPHPDCKISIFGMNQKFIIKFEQGTLEQSYKIAETDIVGGVNGVFELLDETFIAEVLNHFSIMRKSFIVAFDRYDS
;
A
#
# COMPACT_ATOMS: atom_id res chain seq x y z
N MET A 1 -1.97 -4.84 15.53
CA MET A 1 -2.31 -4.85 14.10
C MET A 1 -2.73 -6.26 13.74
N ARG A 2 -3.95 -6.48 13.23
CA ARG A 2 -4.41 -7.80 12.76
C ARG A 2 -4.56 -7.79 11.23
N ILE A 3 -4.17 -8.87 10.56
CA ILE A 3 -4.44 -9.04 9.12
C ILE A 3 -5.94 -9.28 8.95
N LEU A 4 -6.56 -8.53 8.04
CA LEU A 4 -7.97 -8.69 7.66
C LEU A 4 -8.10 -9.40 6.32
N ALA A 5 -7.22 -9.08 5.36
CA ALA A 5 -7.19 -9.70 4.05
C ALA A 5 -5.82 -9.54 3.40
N GLU A 6 -5.52 -10.41 2.42
CA GLU A 6 -4.42 -10.25 1.48
C GLU A 6 -4.97 -10.44 0.07
N LEU A 7 -4.55 -9.57 -0.86
CA LEU A 7 -4.93 -9.69 -2.26
C LEU A 7 -3.68 -10.10 -3.07
N PRO A 8 -3.76 -11.15 -3.89
CA PRO A 8 -2.69 -11.50 -4.79
C PRO A 8 -2.61 -10.47 -5.92
N HIS A 9 -1.40 -9.97 -6.21
CA HIS A 9 -1.12 -9.15 -7.38
C HIS A 9 0.27 -9.53 -7.93
N PRO A 10 0.47 -9.61 -9.26
CA PRO A 10 1.74 -10.06 -9.83
C PRO A 10 2.94 -9.18 -9.45
N ASP A 11 2.72 -7.86 -9.36
CA ASP A 11 3.82 -6.89 -9.21
C ASP A 11 4.05 -6.35 -7.79
N CYS A 12 3.17 -6.66 -6.85
CA CYS A 12 3.28 -6.23 -5.45
C CYS A 12 2.43 -7.11 -4.52
N LYS A 13 2.75 -7.10 -3.23
CA LYS A 13 1.88 -7.71 -2.21
C LYS A 13 0.93 -6.64 -1.68
N ILE A 14 -0.36 -6.97 -1.58
CA ILE A 14 -1.38 -6.08 -1.01
C ILE A 14 -1.96 -6.73 0.24
N SER A 15 -1.87 -6.04 1.38
CA SER A 15 -2.40 -6.49 2.66
C SER A 15 -3.29 -5.43 3.28
N ILE A 16 -4.44 -5.84 3.82
CA ILE A 16 -5.34 -5.00 4.59
C ILE A 16 -5.23 -5.40 6.05
N PHE A 17 -4.96 -4.43 6.91
CA PHE A 17 -4.89 -4.62 8.36
C PHE A 17 -5.96 -3.82 9.08
N GLY A 18 -6.39 -4.32 10.23
CA GLY A 18 -7.19 -3.58 11.21
C GLY A 18 -6.31 -3.16 12.37
N MET A 19 -6.31 -1.88 12.71
CA MET A 19 -5.64 -1.36 13.90
C MET A 19 -6.24 -0.04 14.36
N ASN A 20 -6.64 0.03 15.64
CA ASN A 20 -7.13 1.25 16.29
C ASN A 20 -8.25 1.96 15.50
N GLN A 21 -9.31 1.22 15.15
CA GLN A 21 -10.47 1.72 14.39
C GLN A 21 -10.11 2.27 13.01
N LYS A 22 -9.01 1.76 12.42
CA LYS A 22 -8.58 2.10 11.07
C LYS A 22 -8.33 0.84 10.26
N PHE A 23 -8.74 0.91 8.99
CA PHE A 23 -8.18 0.08 7.95
C PHE A 23 -6.83 0.63 7.52
N ILE A 24 -5.84 -0.24 7.40
CA ILE A 24 -4.52 0.08 6.87
C ILE A 24 -4.33 -0.78 5.63
N ILE A 25 -4.29 -0.13 4.48
CA ILE A 25 -3.96 -0.75 3.20
C ILE A 25 -2.47 -0.60 3.02
N LYS A 26 -1.77 -1.72 2.87
CA LYS A 26 -0.32 -1.75 2.72
C LYS A 26 0.04 -2.47 1.43
N PHE A 27 0.84 -1.80 0.63
CA PHE A 27 1.45 -2.35 -0.57
C PHE A 27 2.95 -2.56 -0.31
N GLU A 28 3.48 -3.69 -0.75
CA GLU A 28 4.91 -4.03 -0.61
C GLU A 28 5.50 -4.43 -1.97
N GLN A 29 6.62 -3.82 -2.36
CA GLN A 29 7.39 -4.19 -3.55
C GLN A 29 8.89 -4.28 -3.22
N GLY A 30 9.35 -5.50 -2.93
CA GLY A 30 10.72 -5.75 -2.45
C GLY A 30 10.93 -5.12 -1.07
N THR A 31 11.83 -4.15 -0.97
CA THR A 31 12.14 -3.42 0.28
C THR A 31 11.30 -2.15 0.47
N LEU A 32 10.43 -1.82 -0.49
CA LEU A 32 9.61 -0.61 -0.44
C LEU A 32 8.21 -0.93 0.05
N GLU A 33 7.65 0.00 0.84
CA GLU A 33 6.30 -0.08 1.37
C GLU A 33 5.55 1.24 1.13
N GLN A 34 4.28 1.15 0.70
CA GLN A 34 3.33 2.26 0.69
C GLN A 34 2.12 1.89 1.56
N SER A 35 1.77 2.75 2.52
CA SER A 35 0.72 2.49 3.51
C SER A 35 -0.31 3.61 3.56
N TYR A 36 -1.58 3.28 3.36
CA TYR A 36 -2.72 4.19 3.40
C TYR A 36 -3.62 3.85 4.60
N LYS A 37 -4.08 4.85 5.34
CA LYS A 37 -4.90 4.65 6.55
C LYS A 37 -6.24 5.36 6.39
N ILE A 38 -7.31 4.64 6.67
CA ILE A 38 -8.69 5.13 6.57
C ILE A 38 -9.43 4.77 7.85
N ALA A 39 -10.23 5.67 8.40
CA ALA A 39 -11.06 5.33 9.55
C ALA A 39 -12.12 4.30 9.14
N GLU A 40 -12.39 3.33 10.01
CA GLU A 40 -13.42 2.31 9.73
C GLU A 40 -14.81 2.93 9.53
N THR A 41 -15.07 4.09 10.15
CA THR A 41 -16.32 4.85 10.02
C THR A 41 -16.52 5.49 8.65
N ASP A 42 -15.44 5.72 7.91
CA ASP A 42 -15.48 6.41 6.61
C ASP A 42 -15.68 5.43 5.45
N ILE A 43 -15.67 4.12 5.74
CA ILE A 43 -15.86 3.05 4.75
C ILE A 43 -17.20 2.38 4.96
N VAL A 44 -18.08 2.54 3.99
CA VAL A 44 -19.35 1.81 3.93
C VAL A 44 -19.05 0.33 3.67
N GLY A 45 -19.69 -0.58 4.41
CA GLY A 45 -19.52 -2.02 4.22
C GLY A 45 -18.24 -2.63 4.83
N GLY A 46 -17.49 -1.86 5.64
CA GLY A 46 -16.31 -2.35 6.34
C GLY A 46 -15.19 -2.78 5.38
N VAL A 47 -14.56 -3.95 5.62
CA VAL A 47 -13.43 -4.41 4.78
C VAL A 47 -13.83 -4.57 3.31
N ASN A 48 -15.10 -4.83 3.00
CA ASN A 48 -15.55 -4.97 1.61
C ASN A 48 -15.50 -3.64 0.85
N GLY A 49 -15.84 -2.52 1.49
CA GLY A 49 -15.68 -1.20 0.87
C GLY A 49 -14.21 -0.84 0.64
N VAL A 50 -13.29 -1.43 1.41
CA VAL A 50 -11.85 -1.30 1.13
C VAL A 50 -11.48 -2.02 -0.17
N PHE A 51 -12.06 -3.18 -0.47
CA PHE A 51 -11.82 -3.85 -1.76
C PHE A 51 -12.33 -3.02 -2.94
N GLU A 52 -13.44 -2.29 -2.80
CA GLU A 52 -13.95 -1.39 -3.83
C GLU A 52 -13.02 -0.20 -4.10
N LEU A 53 -12.28 0.27 -3.08
CA LEU A 53 -11.25 1.30 -3.24
C LEU A 53 -9.98 0.80 -3.93
N LEU A 54 -9.73 -0.52 -3.90
CA LEU A 54 -8.56 -1.16 -4.52
C LEU A 54 -8.83 -1.49 -5.98
N ASP A 55 -9.28 -0.49 -6.75
CA ASP A 55 -9.47 -0.64 -8.18
C ASP A 55 -8.14 -0.67 -8.95
N GLU A 56 -8.21 -1.09 -10.21
CA GLU A 56 -7.03 -1.21 -11.08
C GLU A 56 -6.33 0.13 -11.30
N THR A 57 -7.07 1.25 -11.30
CA THR A 57 -6.51 2.59 -11.52
C THR A 57 -5.63 2.99 -10.33
N PHE A 58 -6.14 2.81 -9.11
CA PHE A 58 -5.40 3.11 -7.90
C PHE A 58 -4.19 2.20 -7.76
N ILE A 59 -4.34 0.89 -8.02
CA ILE A 59 -3.22 -0.05 -7.97
C ILE A 59 -2.12 0.34 -8.98
N ALA A 60 -2.49 0.71 -10.21
CA ALA A 60 -1.52 1.16 -11.22
C ALA A 60 -0.74 2.41 -10.76
N GLU A 61 -1.42 3.38 -10.15
CA GLU A 61 -0.76 4.57 -9.58
C GLU A 61 0.18 4.22 -8.42
N VAL A 62 -0.20 3.29 -7.55
CA VAL A 62 0.69 2.79 -6.49
C VAL A 62 1.95 2.14 -7.09
N LEU A 63 1.83 1.37 -8.17
CA LEU A 63 2.98 0.78 -8.86
C LEU A 63 3.89 1.85 -9.47
N ASN A 64 3.32 2.90 -10.06
CA ASN A 64 4.06 4.06 -10.56
C ASN A 64 4.83 4.75 -9.43
N HIS A 65 4.21 4.93 -8.26
CA HIS A 65 4.88 5.49 -7.09
C HIS A 65 6.05 4.62 -6.61
N PHE A 66 5.95 3.29 -6.66
CA PHE A 66 7.09 2.44 -6.30
C PHE A 66 8.30 2.66 -7.22
N SER A 67 8.07 2.88 -8.52
CA SER A 67 9.13 3.23 -9.45
C SER A 67 9.84 4.54 -9.05
N ILE A 68 9.06 5.55 -8.68
CA ILE A 68 9.56 6.86 -8.22
C ILE A 68 10.30 6.74 -6.88
N MET A 69 9.74 6.00 -5.92
CA MET A 69 10.34 5.74 -4.60
C MET A 69 11.70 5.06 -4.76
N ARG A 70 11.77 4.01 -5.59
CA ARG A 70 13.00 3.29 -5.87
C ARG A 70 14.06 4.21 -6.45
N LYS A 71 13.71 4.98 -7.48
CA LYS A 71 14.63 5.94 -8.10
C LYS A 71 15.15 6.96 -7.08
N SER A 72 14.25 7.53 -6.29
CA SER A 72 14.59 8.53 -5.27
C SER A 72 15.53 7.96 -4.21
N PHE A 73 15.28 6.72 -3.77
CA PHE A 73 16.10 6.05 -2.78
C PHE A 73 17.50 5.72 -3.30
N ILE A 74 17.61 5.16 -4.52
CA ILE A 74 18.91 4.89 -5.16
C ILE A 74 19.74 6.16 -5.26
N VAL A 75 19.14 7.23 -5.81
CA VAL A 75 19.86 8.51 -5.99
C VAL A 75 20.28 9.12 -4.64
N ALA A 76 19.52 8.92 -3.57
CA ALA A 76 19.92 9.35 -2.22
C ALA A 76 21.07 8.50 -1.66
N PHE A 77 21.03 7.19 -1.90
CA PHE A 77 22.04 6.24 -1.47
C PHE A 77 23.38 6.48 -2.18
N ASP A 78 23.35 6.70 -3.49
CA ASP A 78 24.55 6.99 -4.29
C ASP A 78 25.30 8.24 -3.80
N ARG A 79 24.58 9.26 -3.30
CA ARG A 79 25.18 10.47 -2.70
C ARG A 79 25.75 10.23 -1.29
N TYR A 80 25.28 9.21 -0.60
CA TYR A 80 25.77 8.86 0.74
C TYR A 80 27.04 8.01 0.66
N ASP A 81 27.13 7.14 -0.35
CA ASP A 81 28.28 6.25 -0.59
C ASP A 81 29.46 6.95 -1.28
N SER A 82 29.26 8.19 -1.75
CA SER A 82 30.26 9.02 -2.47
C SER A 82 31.13 9.89 -1.57
#